data_AF-A0A0T5P0I5-F1
#
_entry.id   AF-A0A0T5P0I5-F1
#
_cell.length_a   1.000
_cell.length_b   1.000
_cell.length_c   1.000
_cell.angle_alpha   90.00
_cell.angle_beta   90.00
_cell.angle_gamma   90.00
#
_symmetry.space_group_name_H-M   'P 1'
#
loop_
_entity.id
_entity.type
_entity.pdbx_description
1 polymer ?
#
loop_
_entity_poly.entity_id
_entity_poly.type
_entity_poly.pdbx_seq_one_letter_code
_entity_poly.pdbx_strand_id
1 'polypeptide(L)'
;MDQEQSFFPISERLVSEPDFVTARCHGFLNAVRIYRQILRSNPVHGRDRARGTEFDWIDDADFYRPLTEAAQRLDDMESYEQAYLDAFGSIEVPSLVSHKPLYQSDKETCLTRFGSDPS
;
A
#
# COMPACT_ATOMS: atom_id res chain seq x y z
N MET A 1 9.91 -18.29 -23.35
CA MET A 1 10.15 -16.82 -23.45
C MET A 1 9.56 -16.30 -22.17
N ASP A 2 10.35 -16.39 -21.12
CA ASP A 2 9.88 -16.15 -19.76
C ASP A 2 10.67 -14.95 -19.28
N GLN A 3 10.15 -13.77 -19.62
CA GLN A 3 10.58 -12.56 -18.93
C GLN A 3 10.05 -12.71 -17.51
N GLU A 4 10.90 -13.24 -16.62
CA GLU A 4 10.89 -12.83 -15.21
C GLU A 4 10.72 -11.32 -15.21
N GLN A 5 9.51 -10.86 -14.90
CA GLN A 5 9.26 -9.48 -14.58
C GLN A 5 10.09 -9.21 -13.35
N SER A 6 11.30 -8.70 -13.59
CA SER A 6 12.18 -8.16 -12.57
C SER A 6 11.33 -7.17 -11.78
N PHE A 7 10.96 -7.58 -10.57
CA PHE A 7 10.25 -6.77 -9.60
C PHE A 7 11.19 -5.60 -9.31
N PHE A 8 10.99 -4.47 -9.98
CA PHE A 8 11.73 -3.26 -9.63
C PHE A 8 11.46 -2.99 -8.15
N PRO A 9 12.48 -3.06 -7.28
CA PRO A 9 12.27 -2.72 -5.89
C PRO A 9 11.88 -1.25 -5.86
N ILE A 10 10.80 -0.92 -5.14
CA ILE A 10 10.31 0.46 -4.95
C ILE A 10 11.39 1.37 -4.29
N SER A 11 12.54 0.82 -3.89
CA SER A 11 13.75 1.58 -3.58
C SER A 11 14.96 0.64 -3.60
N GLU A 12 16.04 1.04 -4.29
CA GLU A 12 17.34 0.37 -4.31
C GLU A 12 18.13 0.54 -2.99
N ARG A 13 17.59 1.21 -1.97
CA ARG A 13 18.29 1.39 -0.68
C ARG A 13 18.10 0.19 0.24
N LEU A 14 19.11 -0.68 0.25
CA LEU A 14 19.50 -1.64 1.28
C LEU A 14 18.40 -2.13 2.24
N VAL A 15 17.91 -3.33 1.91
CA VAL A 15 16.88 -4.15 2.59
C VAL A 15 17.20 -4.48 4.07
N SER A 16 18.35 -4.08 4.61
CA SER A 16 18.84 -4.49 5.93
C SER A 16 18.55 -3.52 7.09
N GLU A 17 17.98 -2.34 6.84
CA GLU A 17 17.71 -1.36 7.90
C GLU A 17 16.23 -1.45 8.35
N PRO A 18 15.93 -1.57 9.66
CA PRO A 18 14.55 -1.59 10.18
C PRO A 18 13.69 -0.40 9.72
N ASP A 19 14.36 0.72 9.43
CA ASP A 19 13.79 1.96 8.93
C ASP A 19 13.29 1.82 7.48
N PHE A 20 13.91 0.95 6.67
CA PHE A 20 13.51 0.68 5.29
C PHE A 20 12.13 0.02 5.19
N VAL A 21 11.91 -1.07 5.95
CA VAL A 21 10.61 -1.78 5.94
C VAL A 21 9.50 -0.86 6.45
N THR A 22 9.81 -0.05 7.46
CA THR A 22 8.87 0.91 8.03
C THR A 22 8.50 2.00 7.01
N ALA A 23 9.47 2.63 6.35
CA ALA A 23 9.24 3.63 5.31
C ALA A 23 8.42 3.06 4.15
N ARG A 24 8.78 1.86 3.68
CA ARG A 24 8.10 1.16 2.61
C ARG A 24 6.64 0.85 2.96
N CYS A 25 6.40 0.30 4.16
CA CYS A 25 5.05 0.01 4.63
C CYS A 25 4.21 1.26 4.81
N HIS A 26 4.80 2.35 5.29
CA HIS A 26 4.11 3.63 5.42
C HIS A 26 3.70 4.19 4.05
N GLY A 27 4.64 4.25 3.08
CA GLY A 27 4.34 4.69 1.72
C GLY A 27 3.28 3.81 1.03
N PHE A 28 3.37 2.50 1.20
CA PHE A 28 2.37 1.54 0.71
C PHE A 28 0.98 1.86 1.24
N LEU A 29 0.84 2.03 2.56
CA LEU A 29 -0.46 2.28 3.20
C LEU A 29 -1.07 3.60 2.75
N ASN A 30 -0.26 4.65 2.65
CA ASN A 30 -0.73 5.94 2.17
C ASN A 30 -1.25 5.85 0.73
N ALA A 31 -0.49 5.20 -0.16
CA ALA A 31 -0.92 5.01 -1.54
C ALA A 31 -2.23 4.22 -1.64
N VAL A 32 -2.39 3.15 -0.84
CA VAL A 32 -3.63 2.35 -0.79
C VAL A 32 -4.80 3.18 -0.24
N ARG A 33 -4.57 4.03 0.77
CA ARG A 33 -5.59 4.95 1.30
C ARG A 33 -6.06 5.97 0.28
N ILE A 34 -5.14 6.57 -0.47
CA ILE A 34 -5.45 7.49 -1.56
C ILE A 34 -6.31 6.78 -2.61
N TYR A 35 -5.88 5.59 -3.04
CA TYR A 35 -6.61 4.75 -4.00
C TYR A 35 -8.05 4.49 -3.55
N ARG A 36 -8.22 4.06 -2.30
CA ARG A 36 -9.51 3.81 -1.68
C ARG A 36 -10.39 5.07 -1.66
N GLN A 37 -9.82 6.20 -1.24
CA GLN A 37 -10.56 7.47 -1.14
C GLN A 37 -11.06 7.93 -2.51
N ILE A 38 -10.23 7.80 -3.56
CA ILE A 38 -10.63 8.16 -4.93
C ILE A 38 -11.70 7.20 -5.45
N LEU A 39 -11.56 5.89 -5.25
CA LEU A 39 -12.57 4.90 -5.64
C LEU A 39 -13.94 5.18 -5.00
N ARG A 40 -13.95 5.57 -3.71
CA ARG A 40 -15.16 5.95 -2.98
C ARG A 40 -15.74 7.29 -3.40
N SER A 41 -14.88 8.23 -3.81
CA SER A 41 -15.29 9.60 -4.17
C SER A 41 -15.63 9.76 -5.66
N ASN A 42 -15.57 8.69 -6.46
CA ASN A 42 -15.78 8.78 -7.91
C ASN A 42 -17.23 9.20 -8.25
N PRO A 43 -17.47 10.40 -8.82
CA PRO A 43 -18.80 10.97 -8.99
C PRO A 43 -19.65 10.28 -10.07
N VAL A 44 -19.04 9.56 -11.02
CA VAL A 44 -19.77 8.80 -12.06
C VAL A 44 -20.53 7.62 -11.46
N HIS A 45 -20.06 7.12 -10.33
CA HIS A 45 -20.63 5.98 -9.60
C HIS A 45 -20.92 6.31 -8.12
N GLY A 46 -20.96 7.61 -7.80
CA GLY A 46 -20.57 8.21 -6.52
C GLY A 46 -21.45 8.01 -5.30
N ARG A 47 -22.14 6.88 -5.20
CA ARG A 47 -22.82 6.44 -3.96
C ARG A 47 -22.69 4.94 -3.71
N ASP A 48 -21.89 4.24 -4.51
CA ASP A 48 -21.70 2.81 -4.35
C ASP A 48 -20.76 2.52 -3.17
N ARG A 49 -21.36 2.22 -2.02
CA ARG A 49 -20.65 1.89 -0.77
C ARG A 49 -19.76 0.66 -0.90
N ALA A 50 -19.98 -0.20 -1.89
CA ALA A 50 -19.17 -1.40 -2.10
C ALA A 50 -17.80 -1.08 -2.76
N ARG A 51 -17.59 0.14 -3.27
CA ARG A 51 -16.32 0.48 -3.93
C ARG A 51 -15.23 0.84 -2.93
N GLY A 52 -14.07 0.23 -3.13
CA GLY A 52 -12.90 0.39 -2.26
C GLY A 52 -13.00 -0.35 -0.92
N THR A 53 -14.02 -1.18 -0.70
CA THR A 53 -14.13 -2.00 0.53
C THR A 53 -13.04 -3.05 0.63
N GLU A 54 -12.49 -3.50 -0.51
CA GLU A 54 -11.33 -4.41 -0.56
C GLU A 54 -10.08 -3.81 0.13
N PHE A 55 -10.05 -2.48 0.30
CA PHE A 55 -8.96 -1.77 0.95
C PHE A 55 -9.29 -1.37 2.39
N ASP A 56 -10.42 -1.79 2.96
CA ASP A 56 -10.85 -1.35 4.30
C ASP A 56 -9.96 -1.82 5.44
N TRP A 57 -9.22 -2.91 5.24
CA TRP A 57 -8.26 -3.44 6.22
C TRP A 57 -7.16 -2.42 6.62
N ILE A 58 -6.89 -1.41 5.78
CA ILE A 58 -5.89 -0.35 6.09
C ILE A 58 -6.31 0.60 7.22
N ASP A 59 -7.58 0.54 7.63
CA ASP A 59 -8.12 1.32 8.74
C ASP A 59 -8.13 0.52 10.06
N ASP A 60 -7.65 -0.73 10.06
CA ASP A 60 -7.51 -1.52 11.27
C ASP A 60 -6.50 -0.87 12.23
N ALA A 61 -6.95 -0.55 13.45
CA ALA A 61 -6.15 0.12 14.46
C ALA A 61 -5.00 -0.75 14.99
N ASP A 62 -5.17 -2.07 15.02
CA ASP A 62 -4.14 -3.00 15.50
C ASP A 62 -2.98 -3.10 14.53
N PHE A 63 -3.23 -2.83 13.25
CA PHE A 63 -2.21 -2.72 12.22
C PHE A 63 -1.65 -1.29 12.08
N TYR A 64 -2.52 -0.27 12.07
CA TYR A 64 -2.12 1.09 11.72
C TYR A 64 -1.32 1.82 12.82
N ARG A 65 -1.67 1.61 14.09
CA ARG A 65 -1.03 2.31 15.20
C ARG A 65 0.47 1.96 15.32
N PRO A 66 0.88 0.67 15.35
CA PRO A 66 2.30 0.30 15.44
C PRO A 66 3.15 0.85 14.29
N LEU A 67 2.60 0.85 13.07
CA LEU A 67 3.29 1.40 11.90
C LEU A 67 3.47 2.92 12.03
N THR A 68 2.43 3.65 12.44
CA THR A 68 2.50 5.11 12.57
C THR A 68 3.52 5.54 13.62
N GLU A 69 3.58 4.84 14.76
CA GLU A 69 4.57 5.09 15.81
C GLU A 69 6.02 4.83 15.34
N ALA A 70 6.22 3.79 14.52
CA ALA A 70 7.52 3.49 13.93
C ALA A 70 7.92 4.53 12.86
N ALA A 71 6.96 4.96 12.04
CA ALA A 71 7.15 5.89 10.93
C ALA A 71 7.48 7.33 11.36
N GLN A 72 7.04 7.77 12.54
CA GLN A 72 7.37 9.10 13.10
C GLN A 72 8.88 9.39 13.22
N ARG A 73 9.72 8.36 13.12
CA ARG A 73 11.17 8.45 13.27
C ARG A 73 11.93 8.59 11.95
N LEU A 74 11.22 8.64 10.82
CA LEU A 74 11.81 8.55 9.48
C LEU A 74 11.67 9.87 8.72
N ASP A 75 12.79 10.33 8.17
CA ASP A 75 12.84 11.40 7.16
C ASP A 75 12.70 10.75 5.77
N ASP A 76 11.83 11.29 4.91
CA ASP A 76 11.59 10.86 3.51
C ASP A 76 10.67 9.63 3.29
N MET A 77 9.40 9.76 3.70
CA MET A 77 8.34 8.77 3.41
C MET A 77 7.54 9.07 2.12
N GLU A 78 7.62 10.31 1.61
CA GLU A 78 6.86 10.78 0.45
C GLU A 78 7.34 10.12 -0.86
N SER A 79 8.63 9.85 -0.98
CA SER A 79 9.22 9.17 -2.15
C SER A 79 8.66 7.75 -2.36
N TYR A 80 8.47 6.99 -1.27
CA TYR A 80 7.87 5.65 -1.32
C TYR A 80 6.41 5.72 -1.74
N GLU A 81 5.63 6.64 -1.17
CA GLU A 81 4.22 6.83 -1.53
C GLU A 81 4.04 7.09 -3.02
N GLN A 82 4.81 8.03 -3.58
CA GLN A 82 4.75 8.34 -5.00
C GLN A 82 5.10 7.13 -5.88
N ALA A 83 6.14 6.37 -5.51
CA ALA A 83 6.52 5.17 -6.24
C ALA A 83 5.41 4.09 -6.23
N TYR A 84 4.67 3.95 -5.13
CA TYR A 84 3.48 3.07 -5.10
C TYR A 84 2.35 3.59 -5.98
N LEU A 85 2.06 4.89 -5.95
CA LEU A 85 1.03 5.49 -6.80
C LEU A 85 1.35 5.26 -8.28
N ASP A 86 2.61 5.46 -8.68
CA ASP A 86 3.09 5.21 -10.04
C ASP A 86 2.97 3.73 -10.42
N ALA A 87 3.33 2.81 -9.52
CA ALA A 87 3.27 1.36 -9.76
C ALA A 87 1.83 0.81 -9.82
N PHE A 88 0.91 1.36 -9.02
CA PHE A 88 -0.50 1.03 -9.09
C PHE A 88 -1.12 1.54 -10.39
N GLY A 89 -0.70 2.73 -10.84
CA GLY A 89 -1.11 3.32 -12.10
C GLY A 89 -2.44 4.05 -11.99
N SER A 90 -3.20 4.09 -13.09
CA SER A 90 -4.52 4.72 -13.13
C SER A 90 -5.57 3.95 -12.33
N ILE A 91 -6.50 4.68 -11.74
CA ILE A 91 -7.60 4.11 -10.96
C ILE A 91 -8.71 3.66 -11.91
N GLU A 92 -8.97 2.35 -11.93
CA GLU A 92 -9.98 1.71 -12.78
C GLU A 92 -11.07 1.02 -11.94
N VAL A 93 -12.21 0.72 -12.57
CA VAL A 93 -13.33 0.01 -11.96
C VAL A 93 -13.70 -1.21 -12.83
N PRO A 94 -13.66 -2.44 -12.31
CA PRO A 94 -13.19 -2.81 -10.96
C PRO A 94 -11.69 -2.54 -10.81
N SER A 95 -11.24 -2.27 -9.58
CA SER A 95 -9.81 -2.14 -9.30
C SER A 95 -9.14 -3.51 -9.45
N LEU A 96 -7.96 -3.52 -10.08
CA LEU A 96 -7.12 -4.72 -10.17
C LEU A 96 -5.86 -4.61 -9.28
N VAL A 97 -5.74 -3.53 -8.50
CA VAL A 97 -4.55 -3.28 -7.65
C VAL A 97 -4.35 -4.40 -6.63
N SER A 98 -5.42 -4.90 -6.00
CA SER A 98 -5.35 -6.00 -5.03
C SER A 98 -4.85 -7.33 -5.63
N HIS A 99 -4.91 -7.48 -6.94
CA HIS A 99 -4.38 -8.63 -7.68
C HIS A 99 -2.95 -8.41 -8.18
N LYS A 100 -2.37 -7.21 -8.04
CA LYS A 100 -0.97 -6.97 -8.42
C LYS A 100 -0.05 -7.70 -7.45
N PRO A 101 0.96 -8.45 -7.94
CA PRO A 101 1.92 -9.15 -7.08
C PRO A 101 2.62 -8.24 -6.05
N LEU A 102 2.96 -7.02 -6.47
CA LEU A 102 3.54 -5.99 -5.59
C LEU A 102 2.65 -5.68 -4.38
N TYR A 103 1.35 -5.49 -4.61
CA TYR A 103 0.39 -5.20 -3.54
C TYR A 103 0.32 -6.35 -2.54
N GLN A 104 0.22 -7.59 -3.04
CA GLN A 104 0.09 -8.79 -2.20
C GLN A 104 1.33 -9.01 -1.34
N SER A 105 2.52 -8.93 -1.96
CA SER A 105 3.81 -9.06 -1.27
C SER A 105 3.98 -8.01 -0.18
N ASP A 106 3.63 -6.75 -0.45
CA ASP A 106 3.83 -5.68 0.52
C ASP A 106 2.75 -5.66 1.59
N LYS A 107 1.50 -6.03 1.27
CA LYS A 107 0.47 -6.32 2.27
C LYS A 107 0.97 -7.37 3.26
N GLU A 108 1.43 -8.52 2.78
CA GLU A 108 1.94 -9.61 3.64
C GLU A 108 3.13 -9.17 4.49
N THR A 109 4.09 -8.47 3.88
CA THR A 109 5.27 -7.95 4.57
C THR A 109 4.88 -7.01 5.71
N CYS A 110 4.00 -6.05 5.45
CA CYS A 110 3.59 -5.07 6.43
C CYS A 110 2.75 -5.69 7.55
N LEU A 111 1.82 -6.59 7.21
CA LEU A 111 1.04 -7.31 8.21
C LEU A 111 1.94 -8.14 9.11
N THR A 112 2.88 -8.92 8.55
CA THR A 112 3.85 -9.70 9.33
C THR A 112 4.67 -8.83 10.29
N ARG A 113 4.99 -7.59 9.88
CA ARG A 113 5.85 -6.70 10.65
C ARG A 113 5.13 -5.88 11.73
N PHE A 114 3.89 -5.47 11.48
CA PHE A 114 3.19 -4.46 12.28
C PHE A 114 1.78 -4.88 12.75
N GLY A 115 1.24 -6.01 12.32
CA GLY A 115 -0.10 -6.42 12.69
C GLY A 115 -0.40 -7.89 12.44
N SER A 116 -1.65 -8.18 12.12
CA SER A 116 -2.13 -9.50 11.70
C SER A 116 -3.26 -9.24 10.71
N ASP A 117 -3.45 -10.11 9.70
CA ASP A 117 -4.55 -9.92 8.74
C ASP A 117 -5.88 -10.04 9.51
N PRO A 118 -6.74 -8.99 9.52
CA PRO A 118 -8.08 -9.13 10.08
C PRO A 118 -8.83 -10.12 9.19
N SER A 119 -9.05 -11.32 9.75
CA SER A 119 -9.68 -12.45 9.08
C SER A 119 -11.14 -12.17 8.72
#